data_AF-A0A180FN54-F1
#
_entry.id   AF-A0A180FN54-F1
#
_cell.length_a   1.000
_cell.length_b   1.000
_cell.length_c   1.000
_cell.angle_alpha   90.00
_cell.angle_beta   90.00
_cell.angle_gamma   90.00
#
_symmetry.space_group_name_H-M   'P 1'
#
loop_
_entity.id
_entity.type
_entity.pdbx_description
1 polymer ?
#
loop_
_entity_poly.entity_id
_entity_poly.type
_entity_poly.pdbx_seq_one_letter_code
_entity_poly.pdbx_strand_id
1 'polypeptide(L)'
;MEQINWIVTSGKAEVEDNIIRYKSEVYKNQLGKEEILTACVKSNVEFDNGEISFKLNSSNQYGRCYIFFSDDDGSMILIGLINVINGLYGIAELKNNNFKPLSITGLSETFQINKEYDFTIKVYGSQIDLYVNGVLVAKAYRQINKSQITFFFSSSLGDISVKNIIINTKKSKAFIVMQFTDEYNHLYSEVIKPVVEESGFECERADEAYTTNPILQDIIQSIRESSIIIADITPNNPNVFYEVGYAHAINMPTILLCDRKREELPFDISGFRTLFYDNTIAGKTAIEKDLRKYLKNQINNVSNQIK
;
A
#
# COMPACT_ATOMS: atom_id res chain seq x y z
N MET A 1 5.46 -0.18 22.08
CA MET A 1 5.98 -0.16 20.70
C MET A 1 7.00 -1.28 20.60
N GLU A 2 6.85 -2.18 19.65
CA GLU A 2 7.87 -3.20 19.39
C GLU A 2 9.18 -2.53 18.98
N GLN A 3 10.30 -3.10 19.40
CA GLN A 3 11.62 -2.61 19.04
C GLN A 3 11.88 -2.90 17.55
N ILE A 4 12.22 -1.85 16.79
CA ILE A 4 12.58 -1.96 15.38
C ILE A 4 14.04 -2.41 15.31
N ASN A 5 14.27 -3.56 14.67
CA ASN A 5 15.60 -4.10 14.41
C ASN A 5 15.90 -4.03 12.92
N TRP A 6 17.15 -3.70 12.59
CA TRP A 6 17.61 -3.58 11.21
C TRP A 6 18.79 -4.50 10.97
N ILE A 7 18.83 -5.12 9.79
CA ILE A 7 19.95 -5.95 9.36
C ILE A 7 20.39 -5.55 7.95
N VAL A 8 21.71 -5.49 7.74
CA VAL A 8 22.29 -5.29 6.41
C VAL A 8 22.18 -6.61 5.66
N THR A 9 21.41 -6.64 4.57
CA THR A 9 21.16 -7.85 3.77
C THR A 9 22.02 -7.92 2.52
N SER A 10 22.58 -6.79 2.09
CA SER A 10 23.52 -6.70 0.97
C SER A 10 24.38 -5.45 1.10
N GLY A 11 25.61 -5.52 0.60
CA GLY A 11 26.50 -4.37 0.55
C GLY A 11 27.05 -3.97 1.92
N LYS A 12 27.24 -2.65 2.13
CA LYS A 12 27.91 -2.12 3.33
C LYS A 12 27.17 -0.94 3.96
N ALA A 13 26.68 -1.13 5.18
CA ALA A 13 26.14 -0.09 6.04
C ALA A 13 26.41 -0.44 7.50
N GLU A 14 26.31 0.55 8.38
CA GLU A 14 26.38 0.41 9.83
C GLU A 14 25.00 0.67 10.42
N VAL A 15 24.59 -0.14 11.39
CA VAL A 15 23.32 0.00 12.10
C VAL A 15 23.61 0.04 13.59
N GLU A 16 23.21 1.12 14.25
CA GLU A 16 23.35 1.32 15.70
C GLU A 16 22.22 2.21 16.21
N ASP A 17 21.57 1.86 17.32
CA ASP A 17 20.54 2.68 17.99
C ASP A 17 19.45 3.27 17.05
N ASN A 18 18.92 2.46 16.13
CA ASN A 18 17.91 2.89 15.14
C ASN A 18 18.41 4.01 14.19
N ILE A 19 19.72 4.02 13.95
CA ILE A 19 20.42 4.83 12.96
C ILE A 19 21.06 3.90 11.94
N ILE A 20 20.78 4.16 10.67
CA ILE A 20 21.40 3.49 9.53
C ILE A 20 22.40 4.46 8.91
N ARG A 21 23.66 4.04 8.76
CA ARG A 21 24.73 4.82 8.12
C ARG A 21 25.28 4.05 6.94
N TYR A 22 25.06 4.56 5.75
CA TYR A 22 25.70 4.09 4.53
C TYR A 22 26.97 4.89 4.28
N LYS A 23 28.11 4.21 4.19
CA LYS A 23 29.39 4.80 3.82
C LYS A 23 29.66 4.53 2.35
N SER A 24 29.87 5.57 1.56
CA SER A 24 30.13 5.40 0.13
C SER A 24 31.45 4.67 -0.09
N GLU A 25 31.42 3.66 -0.95
CA GLU A 25 32.62 2.92 -1.36
C GLU A 25 32.51 2.56 -2.84
N VAL A 26 33.61 2.67 -3.55
CA VAL A 26 33.72 2.27 -4.96
C VAL A 26 34.76 1.18 -5.04
N TYR A 27 34.45 0.09 -5.73
CA TYR A 27 35.37 -1.02 -5.96
C TYR A 27 35.55 -1.27 -7.45
N LYS A 28 36.63 -1.95 -7.82
CA LYS A 28 36.84 -2.42 -9.20
C LYS A 28 36.32 -3.84 -9.32
N ASN A 29 35.38 -4.06 -10.24
CA ASN A 29 34.86 -5.39 -10.53
C ASN A 29 35.92 -6.26 -11.26
N GLN A 30 35.58 -7.51 -11.58
CA GLN A 30 36.49 -8.45 -12.25
C GLN A 30 36.97 -7.98 -13.64
N LEU A 31 36.26 -7.02 -14.25
CA LEU A 31 36.61 -6.41 -15.54
C LEU A 31 37.40 -5.10 -15.38
N GLY A 32 37.79 -4.75 -14.14
CA GLY A 32 38.51 -3.51 -13.82
C GLY A 32 37.65 -2.24 -13.85
N LYS A 33 36.33 -2.38 -14.03
CA LYS A 33 35.40 -1.24 -14.06
C LYS A 33 35.03 -0.84 -12.64
N GLU A 34 35.03 0.46 -12.38
CA GLU A 34 34.58 1.03 -11.11
C GLU A 34 33.06 0.89 -10.96
N GLU A 35 32.65 0.33 -9.83
CA GLU A 35 31.26 0.13 -9.44
C GLU A 35 31.03 0.65 -8.02
N ILE A 36 29.85 1.23 -7.81
CA ILE A 36 29.42 1.72 -6.51
C ILE A 36 29.00 0.53 -5.66
N LEU A 37 29.58 0.38 -4.48
CA LEU A 37 29.12 -0.59 -3.49
C LEU A 37 27.80 -0.07 -2.90
N THR A 38 26.69 -0.69 -3.26
CA THR A 38 25.36 -0.34 -2.73
C THR A 38 25.18 -0.90 -1.32
N ALA A 39 24.05 -0.61 -0.67
CA ALA A 39 23.64 -1.32 0.54
C ALA A 39 22.12 -1.49 0.60
N CYS A 40 21.67 -2.63 1.13
CA CYS A 40 20.28 -2.88 1.48
C CYS A 40 20.18 -3.15 2.98
N VAL A 41 19.27 -2.45 3.67
CA VAL A 41 19.05 -2.59 5.11
C VAL A 41 17.57 -2.86 5.37
N LYS A 42 17.28 -4.01 5.94
CA LYS A 42 15.92 -4.57 6.08
C LYS A 42 15.48 -4.57 7.53
N SER A 43 14.22 -4.21 7.78
CA SER A 43 13.61 -4.26 9.13
C SER A 43 12.99 -5.62 9.45
N ASN A 44 12.75 -5.90 10.73
CA ASN A 44 11.87 -6.96 11.19
C ASN A 44 10.37 -6.61 11.08
N VAL A 45 10.02 -5.37 10.73
CA VAL A 45 8.64 -4.87 10.70
C VAL A 45 8.01 -5.09 9.33
N GLU A 46 6.87 -5.78 9.28
CA GLU A 46 6.04 -5.86 8.09
C GLU A 46 5.12 -4.65 7.97
N PHE A 47 4.98 -4.12 6.77
CA PHE A 47 4.22 -2.91 6.48
C PHE A 47 3.45 -3.04 5.16
N ASP A 48 2.17 -2.71 5.20
CA ASP A 48 1.25 -2.53 4.07
C ASP A 48 0.40 -1.26 4.23
N ASN A 49 0.14 -0.84 5.48
CA ASN A 49 -0.72 0.29 5.78
C ASN A 49 -0.19 1.07 7.01
N GLY A 50 -0.21 2.41 6.94
CA GLY A 50 0.19 3.29 8.04
C GLY A 50 1.15 4.41 7.65
N GLU A 51 2.01 4.79 8.59
CA GLU A 51 2.93 5.93 8.44
C GLU A 51 4.36 5.54 8.84
N ILE A 52 5.33 5.95 8.02
CA ILE A 52 6.77 5.81 8.29
C ILE A 52 7.37 7.21 8.31
N SER A 53 8.01 7.58 9.41
CA SER A 53 8.69 8.88 9.53
C SER A 53 10.13 8.70 9.98
N PHE A 54 11.04 9.48 9.42
CA PHE A 54 12.45 9.44 9.77
C PHE A 54 13.15 10.72 9.33
N LYS A 55 14.39 10.88 9.78
CA LYS A 55 15.27 11.95 9.34
C LYS A 55 16.35 11.40 8.44
N LEU A 56 16.61 12.12 7.34
CA LEU A 56 17.65 11.74 6.39
C LEU A 56 18.64 12.90 6.18
N ASN A 57 19.91 12.54 6.03
CA ASN A 57 20.99 13.44 5.69
C ASN A 57 21.90 12.75 4.66
N SER A 58 22.42 13.52 3.70
CA SER A 58 23.41 13.05 2.74
C SER A 58 24.49 14.10 2.55
N SER A 59 25.76 13.67 2.46
CA SER A 59 26.87 14.54 2.10
C SER A 59 27.13 14.58 0.58
N ASN A 60 26.31 13.90 -0.22
CA ASN A 60 26.33 13.95 -1.68
C ASN A 60 24.93 14.20 -2.26
N GLN A 61 24.80 15.26 -3.06
CA GLN A 61 23.56 15.63 -3.73
C GLN A 61 23.13 14.64 -4.83
N TYR A 62 24.02 13.78 -5.31
CA TYR A 62 23.74 12.74 -6.30
C TYR A 62 23.59 11.33 -5.70
N GLY A 63 23.70 11.22 -4.37
CA GLY A 63 23.42 9.97 -3.67
C GLY A 63 21.97 9.53 -3.88
N ARG A 64 21.73 8.23 -3.76
CA ARG A 64 20.42 7.61 -3.94
C ARG A 64 19.99 6.92 -2.65
N CYS A 65 18.78 7.19 -2.23
CA CYS A 65 18.15 6.49 -1.10
C CYS A 65 16.70 6.18 -1.41
N TYR A 66 16.33 4.89 -1.30
CA TYR A 66 14.99 4.39 -1.60
C TYR A 66 14.43 3.58 -0.44
N ILE A 67 13.10 3.55 -0.34
CA ILE A 67 12.38 2.45 0.31
C ILE A 67 11.66 1.63 -0.76
N PHE A 68 11.69 0.31 -0.66
CA PHE A 68 10.90 -0.57 -1.53
C PHE A 68 9.75 -1.20 -0.78
N PHE A 69 8.66 -1.36 -1.52
CA PHE A 69 7.55 -2.26 -1.21
C PHE A 69 7.33 -3.17 -2.41
N SER A 70 6.95 -4.43 -2.17
CA SER A 70 6.42 -5.26 -3.25
C SER A 70 5.01 -4.81 -3.61
N ASP A 71 4.55 -5.05 -4.84
CA ASP A 71 3.14 -4.93 -5.25
C ASP A 71 2.54 -6.30 -5.63
N ASP A 72 1.24 -6.34 -5.95
CA ASP A 72 0.48 -7.55 -6.29
C ASP A 72 0.84 -8.18 -7.64
N ASP A 73 1.41 -7.39 -8.54
CA ASP A 73 1.71 -7.77 -9.92
C ASP A 73 3.17 -8.24 -10.10
N GLY A 74 3.87 -8.46 -8.98
CA GLY A 74 5.27 -8.87 -8.93
C GLY A 74 6.27 -7.74 -9.22
N SER A 75 5.81 -6.48 -9.24
CA SER A 75 6.64 -5.30 -9.35
C SER A 75 7.06 -4.79 -7.96
N MET A 76 8.02 -3.87 -7.93
CA MET A 76 8.41 -3.15 -6.72
C MET A 76 7.99 -1.69 -6.82
N ILE A 77 7.34 -1.17 -5.79
CA ILE A 77 7.11 0.26 -5.62
C ILE A 77 8.31 0.86 -4.88
N LEU A 78 8.94 1.84 -5.50
CA LEU A 78 10.06 2.59 -4.97
C LEU A 78 9.58 3.95 -4.50
N ILE A 79 9.88 4.29 -3.26
CA ILE A 79 9.77 5.65 -2.75
C ILE A 79 11.16 6.25 -2.69
N GLY A 80 11.41 7.19 -3.60
CA GLY A 80 12.64 7.93 -3.76
C GLY A 80 12.77 9.08 -2.79
N LEU A 81 13.73 8.96 -1.88
CA LEU A 81 14.02 9.94 -0.84
C LEU A 81 15.12 10.91 -1.27
N ILE A 82 16.07 10.42 -2.07
CA ILE A 82 17.05 11.22 -2.79
C ILE A 82 17.26 10.57 -4.15
N ASN A 83 17.06 11.34 -5.22
CA ASN A 83 17.34 11.01 -6.62
C ASN A 83 16.71 9.68 -7.08
N VAL A 84 15.42 9.72 -7.42
CA VAL A 84 14.72 8.60 -8.06
C VAL A 84 14.48 8.88 -9.53
N ILE A 85 14.98 7.99 -10.38
CA ILE A 85 14.96 8.15 -11.85
C ILE A 85 15.58 9.52 -12.22
N ASN A 86 14.74 10.51 -12.54
CA ASN A 86 15.14 11.83 -13.03
C ASN A 86 14.67 12.98 -12.11
N GLY A 87 14.22 12.70 -10.90
CA GLY A 87 13.86 13.76 -9.94
C GLY A 87 14.41 13.50 -8.56
N LEU A 88 14.44 14.56 -7.75
CA LEU A 88 14.99 14.53 -6.41
C LEU A 88 14.16 13.65 -5.47
N TYR A 89 12.83 13.78 -5.52
CA TYR A 89 11.88 12.98 -4.76
C TYR A 89 10.89 12.31 -5.70
N GLY A 90 10.32 11.18 -5.30
CA GLY A 90 9.27 10.58 -6.11
C GLY A 90 8.86 9.17 -5.73
N ILE A 91 7.91 8.65 -6.49
CA ILE A 91 7.37 7.31 -6.39
C ILE A 91 7.43 6.70 -7.80
N ALA A 92 7.96 5.48 -7.90
CA ALA A 92 8.12 4.77 -9.15
C ALA A 92 7.77 3.28 -8.98
N GLU A 93 7.42 2.64 -10.09
CA GLU A 93 7.19 1.21 -10.19
C GLU A 93 8.37 0.59 -10.96
N LEU A 94 8.94 -0.49 -10.45
CA LEU A 94 10.00 -1.26 -11.10
C LEU A 94 9.45 -2.63 -11.46
N LYS A 95 9.35 -2.89 -12.77
CA LYS A 95 8.88 -4.16 -13.32
C LYS A 95 9.83 -4.62 -14.42
N ASN A 96 10.37 -5.83 -14.32
CA ASN A 96 11.29 -6.41 -15.32
C ASN A 96 12.45 -5.45 -15.70
N ASN A 97 13.11 -4.86 -14.69
CA ASN A 97 14.16 -3.85 -14.83
C ASN A 97 13.74 -2.52 -15.49
N ASN A 98 12.46 -2.33 -15.79
CA ASN A 98 11.93 -1.07 -16.30
C ASN A 98 11.36 -0.23 -15.16
N PHE A 99 11.89 0.98 -15.02
CA PHE A 99 11.38 1.97 -14.09
C PHE A 99 10.29 2.80 -14.75
N LYS A 100 9.09 2.81 -14.18
CA LYS A 100 7.97 3.63 -14.57
C LYS A 100 7.71 4.69 -13.51
N PRO A 101 7.94 5.98 -13.78
CA PRO A 101 7.62 7.03 -12.82
C PRO A 101 6.10 7.11 -12.61
N LEU A 102 5.67 7.18 -11.35
CA LEU A 102 4.27 7.43 -10.98
C LEU A 102 4.07 8.88 -10.56
N SER A 103 5.04 9.44 -9.81
CA SER A 103 5.06 10.84 -9.41
C SER A 103 6.49 11.23 -9.10
N ILE A 104 7.03 12.26 -9.76
CA ILE A 104 8.43 12.68 -9.62
C ILE A 104 8.45 14.20 -9.46
N THR A 105 9.29 14.72 -8.56
CA THR A 105 9.44 16.15 -8.36
C THR A 105 10.87 16.55 -7.97
N GLY A 106 11.19 17.81 -8.20
CA GLY A 106 12.45 18.42 -7.78
C GLY A 106 13.65 18.04 -8.64
N LEU A 107 14.71 18.84 -8.51
CA LEU A 107 15.96 18.70 -9.23
C LEU A 107 17.08 18.37 -8.25
N SER A 108 17.98 17.46 -8.60
CA SER A 108 19.08 17.00 -7.72
C SER A 108 19.94 18.15 -7.21
N GLU A 109 20.14 19.17 -8.03
CA GLU A 109 20.94 20.37 -7.75
C GLU A 109 20.34 21.25 -6.64
N THR A 110 19.05 21.07 -6.32
CA THR A 110 18.38 21.80 -5.23
C THR A 110 18.58 21.14 -3.87
N PHE A 111 19.10 19.92 -3.83
CA PHE A 111 19.35 19.20 -2.59
C PHE A 111 20.53 19.80 -1.83
N GLN A 112 20.27 20.34 -0.64
CA GLN A 112 21.33 20.86 0.23
C GLN A 112 22.01 19.71 0.98
N ILE A 113 23.28 19.46 0.68
CA ILE A 113 24.10 18.45 1.37
C ILE A 113 24.33 18.81 2.84
N ASN A 114 24.58 17.79 3.66
CA ASN A 114 24.81 17.89 5.11
C ASN A 114 23.65 18.57 5.89
N LYS A 115 22.50 18.80 5.25
CA LYS A 115 21.27 19.21 5.89
C LYS A 115 20.40 18.01 6.21
N GLU A 116 19.74 18.07 7.35
CA GLU A 116 18.75 17.09 7.78
C GLU A 116 17.36 17.45 7.24
N TYR A 117 16.67 16.45 6.69
CA TYR A 117 15.30 16.56 6.20
C TYR A 117 14.42 15.55 6.93
N ASP A 118 13.22 16.01 7.32
CA ASP A 118 12.19 15.17 7.91
C ASP A 118 11.35 14.56 6.78
N PHE A 119 11.34 13.23 6.68
CA PHE A 119 10.55 12.49 5.71
C PHE A 119 9.36 11.84 6.39
N THR A 120 8.22 11.84 5.70
CA THR A 120 7.03 11.10 6.11
C THR A 120 6.42 10.41 4.90
N ILE A 121 6.24 9.11 5.01
CA ILE A 121 5.56 8.28 4.02
C ILE A 121 4.25 7.85 4.64
N LYS A 122 3.14 8.09 3.95
CA LYS A 122 1.82 7.60 4.34
C LYS A 122 1.32 6.64 3.28
N VAL A 123 0.96 5.44 3.70
CA VAL A 123 0.30 4.45 2.85
C VAL A 123 -1.04 4.13 3.45
N TYR A 124 -2.10 4.44 2.71
CA TYR A 124 -3.47 4.15 3.07
C TYR A 124 -4.17 3.48 1.90
N GLY A 125 -4.39 2.16 2.01
CA GLY A 125 -4.94 1.35 0.92
C GLY A 125 -4.06 1.45 -0.33
N SER A 126 -4.62 2.03 -1.40
CA SER A 126 -3.87 2.26 -2.64
C SER A 126 -3.12 3.59 -2.66
N GLN A 127 -3.39 4.52 -1.75
CA GLN A 127 -2.76 5.85 -1.78
C GLN A 127 -1.40 5.83 -1.10
N ILE A 128 -0.39 6.36 -1.79
CA ILE A 128 0.97 6.51 -1.29
C ILE A 128 1.35 7.98 -1.38
N ASP A 129 1.62 8.60 -0.24
CA ASP A 129 2.05 9.99 -0.14
C ASP A 129 3.46 10.08 0.44
N LEU A 130 4.28 10.92 -0.18
CA LEU A 130 5.61 11.27 0.30
C LEU A 130 5.65 12.75 0.68
N TYR A 131 6.00 13.03 1.92
CA TYR A 131 6.19 14.37 2.46
C TYR A 131 7.66 14.61 2.82
N VAL A 132 8.14 15.82 2.58
CA VAL A 132 9.47 16.31 3.00
C VAL A 132 9.28 17.61 3.76
N ASN A 133 9.76 17.66 5.01
CA ASN A 133 9.56 18.77 5.95
C ASN A 133 8.07 19.19 6.04
N GLY A 134 7.16 18.22 6.00
CA GLY A 134 5.72 18.44 6.04
C GLY A 134 5.06 18.86 4.71
N VAL A 135 5.82 19.04 3.63
CA VAL A 135 5.28 19.38 2.30
C VAL A 135 5.07 18.11 1.48
N LEU A 136 3.87 17.90 0.93
CA LEU A 136 3.59 16.79 0.00
C LEU A 136 4.39 16.98 -1.29
N VAL A 137 5.39 16.14 -1.53
CA VAL A 137 6.27 16.22 -2.70
C VAL A 137 5.93 15.21 -3.79
N ALA A 138 5.37 14.05 -3.43
CA ALA A 138 4.93 13.06 -4.40
C ALA A 138 3.69 12.30 -3.90
N LYS A 139 2.82 11.91 -4.83
CA LYS A 139 1.60 11.15 -4.55
C LYS A 139 1.36 10.14 -5.67
N ALA A 140 1.06 8.89 -5.33
CA ALA A 140 0.74 7.83 -6.28
C ALA A 140 -0.42 6.97 -5.77
N TYR A 141 -1.03 6.21 -6.69
CA TYR A 141 -2.10 5.27 -6.40
C TYR A 141 -1.70 3.86 -6.84
N ARG A 142 -1.17 3.06 -5.92
CA ARG A 142 -0.77 1.66 -6.08
C ARG A 142 -1.00 0.89 -4.80
N GLN A 143 -1.53 -0.33 -4.94
CA GLN A 143 -1.53 -1.27 -3.83
C GLN A 143 -0.12 -1.77 -3.59
N ILE A 144 0.25 -1.87 -2.32
CA ILE A 144 1.48 -2.51 -1.89
C ILE A 144 1.17 -3.77 -1.11
N ASN A 145 2.09 -4.71 -1.24
CA ASN A 145 2.09 -5.95 -0.53
C ASN A 145 2.73 -5.80 0.83
N LYS A 146 2.11 -6.47 1.82
CA LYS A 146 2.65 -6.54 3.16
C LYS A 146 4.05 -7.14 3.10
N SER A 147 5.03 -6.29 3.41
CA SER A 147 6.44 -6.63 3.21
C SER A 147 7.30 -5.92 4.24
N GLN A 148 8.49 -6.45 4.46
CA GLN A 148 9.45 -5.83 5.34
C GLN A 148 10.01 -4.54 4.73
N ILE A 149 10.01 -3.45 5.50
CA ILE A 149 10.57 -2.19 5.05
C ILE A 149 12.07 -2.37 4.79
N THR A 150 12.50 -2.00 3.58
CA THR A 150 13.90 -2.11 3.14
C THR A 150 14.39 -0.77 2.63
N PHE A 151 15.43 -0.23 3.25
CA PHE A 151 16.17 0.90 2.71
C PHE A 151 17.24 0.43 1.73
N PHE A 152 17.41 1.16 0.64
CA PHE A 152 18.55 1.02 -0.24
C PHE A 152 19.34 2.30 -0.36
N PHE A 153 20.64 2.14 -0.50
CA PHE A 153 21.60 3.21 -0.61
C PHE A 153 22.57 2.97 -1.76
N SER A 154 22.89 4.02 -2.50
CA SER A 154 23.94 4.02 -3.50
C SER A 154 24.49 5.42 -3.68
N SER A 155 25.81 5.59 -3.51
CA SER A 155 26.48 6.86 -3.76
C SER A 155 27.93 6.63 -4.16
N SER A 156 28.40 7.33 -5.20
CA SER A 156 29.81 7.24 -5.64
C SER A 156 30.78 7.92 -4.68
N LEU A 157 30.29 8.88 -3.91
CA LEU A 157 31.01 9.64 -2.90
C LEU A 157 30.02 10.12 -1.85
N GLY A 158 30.45 10.30 -0.61
CA GLY A 158 29.63 10.90 0.43
C GLY A 158 28.62 9.93 1.02
N ASP A 159 28.46 10.07 2.32
CA ASP A 159 27.69 9.18 3.17
C ASP A 159 26.22 9.58 3.19
N ILE A 160 25.35 8.61 3.44
CA ILE A 160 23.93 8.80 3.65
C ILE A 160 23.59 8.25 5.02
N SER A 161 22.83 8.99 5.82
CA SER A 161 22.34 8.50 7.11
C SER A 161 20.83 8.69 7.24
N VAL A 162 20.20 7.71 7.86
CA VAL A 162 18.78 7.72 8.23
C VAL A 162 18.70 7.46 9.73
N LYS A 163 17.93 8.27 10.46
CA LYS A 163 17.78 8.15 11.92
C LYS A 163 16.37 8.47 12.38
N ASN A 164 16.10 8.22 13.65
CA ASN A 164 14.81 8.47 14.29
C ASN A 164 13.65 7.82 13.52
N ILE A 165 13.85 6.59 13.06
CA ILE A 165 12.86 5.88 12.26
C ILE A 165 11.71 5.45 13.17
N ILE A 166 10.51 5.90 12.86
CA ILE A 166 9.27 5.57 13.55
C ILE A 166 8.35 4.95 12.50
N ILE A 167 7.81 3.78 12.82
CA ILE A 167 6.87 3.05 11.96
C ILE A 167 5.59 2.86 12.77
N ASN A 168 4.50 3.43 12.28
CA ASN A 168 3.17 3.29 12.84
C ASN A 168 2.31 2.51 11.84
N THR A 169 2.16 1.21 12.06
CA THR A 169 1.26 0.39 11.23
C THR A 169 -0.20 0.64 11.60
N LYS A 170 -1.09 0.55 10.62
CA LYS A 170 -2.54 0.54 10.83
C LYS A 170 -3.12 -0.75 10.28
N LYS A 171 -4.28 -1.17 10.78
CA LYS A 171 -5.03 -2.25 10.13
C LYS A 171 -5.43 -1.82 8.72
N SER A 172 -5.34 -2.73 7.78
CA SER A 172 -5.86 -2.55 6.43
C SER A 172 -7.38 -2.44 6.48
N LYS A 173 -7.96 -1.55 5.68
CA LYS A 173 -9.39 -1.24 5.71
C LYS A 173 -10.14 -1.98 4.61
N ALA A 174 -11.29 -2.54 4.97
CA ALA A 174 -12.26 -3.09 4.03
C ALA A 174 -13.49 -2.17 4.00
N PHE A 175 -13.80 -1.64 2.83
CA PHE A 175 -14.93 -0.74 2.67
C PHE A 175 -16.13 -1.48 2.09
N ILE A 176 -17.25 -1.38 2.81
CA ILE A 176 -18.47 -2.11 2.51
C ILE A 176 -19.45 -1.19 1.78
N VAL A 177 -19.78 -1.60 0.56
CA VAL A 177 -20.66 -0.89 -0.36
C VAL A 177 -21.94 -1.70 -0.50
N MET A 178 -23.07 -1.20 0.03
CA MET A 178 -24.33 -1.94 -0.02
C MET A 178 -25.54 -1.04 0.21
N GLN A 179 -26.72 -1.57 -0.08
CA GLN A 179 -27.98 -0.96 0.37
C GLN A 179 -28.05 -0.99 1.91
N PHE A 180 -28.43 0.13 2.53
CA PHE A 180 -28.45 0.31 3.99
C PHE A 180 -29.87 0.28 4.61
N THR A 181 -30.85 -0.27 3.89
CA THR A 181 -32.21 -0.49 4.46
C THR A 181 -32.22 -1.68 5.40
N ASP A 182 -33.19 -1.72 6.33
CA ASP A 182 -33.29 -2.73 7.38
C ASP A 182 -33.15 -4.18 6.89
N GLU A 183 -33.68 -4.48 5.70
CA GLU A 183 -33.58 -5.79 5.05
C GLU A 183 -32.13 -6.29 4.86
N TYR A 184 -31.18 -5.39 4.58
CA TYR A 184 -29.78 -5.73 4.29
C TYR A 184 -28.85 -5.54 5.49
N ASN A 185 -29.32 -4.90 6.57
CA ASN A 185 -28.53 -4.64 7.78
C ASN A 185 -28.12 -5.93 8.49
N HIS A 186 -28.92 -6.99 8.41
CA HIS A 186 -28.57 -8.31 8.98
C HIS A 186 -27.37 -8.95 8.28
N LEU A 187 -27.30 -8.88 6.95
CA LEU A 187 -26.14 -9.37 6.20
C LEU A 187 -24.86 -8.62 6.61
N TYR A 188 -24.95 -7.30 6.75
CA TYR A 188 -23.81 -6.51 7.19
C TYR A 188 -23.35 -6.89 8.61
N SER A 189 -24.26 -6.74 9.58
CA SER A 189 -23.94 -6.82 11.01
C SER A 189 -23.62 -8.25 11.47
N GLU A 190 -24.25 -9.25 10.87
CA GLU A 190 -24.11 -10.63 11.32
C GLU A 190 -23.15 -11.49 10.48
N VAL A 191 -22.77 -11.04 9.28
CA VAL A 191 -21.93 -11.81 8.35
C VAL A 191 -20.70 -11.02 7.93
N ILE A 192 -20.91 -9.90 7.21
CA ILE A 192 -19.82 -9.18 6.56
C ILE A 192 -18.86 -8.62 7.61
N LYS A 193 -19.36 -7.82 8.56
CA LYS A 193 -18.53 -7.16 9.57
C LYS A 193 -17.76 -8.16 10.44
N PRO A 194 -18.38 -9.20 11.04
CA PRO A 194 -17.65 -10.18 11.83
C PRO A 194 -16.56 -10.91 11.04
N VAL A 195 -16.86 -11.32 9.80
CA VAL A 195 -15.91 -12.07 8.96
C VAL A 195 -14.72 -11.19 8.55
N VAL A 196 -14.98 -9.93 8.21
CA VAL A 196 -13.94 -8.95 7.84
C VAL A 196 -13.01 -8.65 9.02
N GLU A 197 -13.58 -8.37 10.20
CA GLU A 197 -12.82 -8.05 11.40
C GLU A 197 -12.01 -9.24 11.90
N GLU A 198 -12.57 -10.46 11.86
CA GLU A 198 -11.84 -11.68 12.21
C GLU A 198 -10.71 -11.98 11.21
N SER A 199 -10.86 -11.55 9.96
CA SER A 199 -9.80 -11.65 8.94
C SER A 199 -8.70 -10.59 9.10
N GLY A 200 -8.78 -9.73 10.12
CA GLY A 200 -7.73 -8.76 10.47
C GLY A 200 -7.89 -7.37 9.84
N PHE A 201 -8.97 -7.13 9.09
CA PHE A 201 -9.28 -5.83 8.51
C PHE A 201 -10.06 -4.95 9.50
N GLU A 202 -9.95 -3.64 9.32
CA GLU A 202 -10.92 -2.68 9.85
C GLU A 202 -12.13 -2.65 8.89
N CYS A 203 -13.34 -2.86 9.40
CA CYS A 203 -14.56 -2.88 8.60
C CYS A 203 -15.26 -1.52 8.67
N GLU A 204 -15.41 -0.83 7.55
CA GLU A 204 -16.17 0.42 7.45
C GLU A 204 -17.26 0.30 6.40
N ARG A 205 -18.51 0.55 6.76
CA ARG A 205 -19.62 0.67 5.79
C ARG A 205 -19.83 2.12 5.40
N ALA A 206 -20.24 2.35 4.15
CA ALA A 206 -20.38 3.70 3.58
C ALA A 206 -21.27 4.66 4.41
N ASP A 207 -22.31 4.16 5.09
CA ASP A 207 -23.19 4.95 5.96
C ASP A 207 -22.64 5.17 7.38
N GLU A 208 -21.79 4.28 7.89
CA GLU A 208 -21.09 4.46 9.18
C GLU A 208 -20.02 5.56 9.09
N ALA A 209 -19.40 5.71 7.91
CA ALA A 209 -18.37 6.71 7.67
C ALA A 209 -18.90 8.16 7.74
N TYR A 210 -20.19 8.38 7.44
CA TYR A 210 -20.74 9.72 7.28
C TYR A 210 -22.12 9.86 7.94
N THR A 211 -22.23 10.79 8.88
CA THR A 211 -23.47 11.03 9.65
C THR A 211 -24.53 11.83 8.87
N THR A 212 -24.21 12.39 7.69
CA THR A 212 -25.13 13.16 6.85
C THR A 212 -24.65 13.13 5.40
N ASN A 213 -25.51 12.76 4.44
CA ASN A 213 -25.28 12.72 2.98
C ASN A 213 -23.80 12.77 2.57
N PRO A 214 -23.12 11.60 2.44
CA PRO A 214 -21.72 11.58 2.06
C PRO A 214 -21.51 12.46 0.84
N ILE A 215 -20.57 13.41 0.91
CA ILE A 215 -20.16 14.08 -0.30
C ILE A 215 -19.46 13.01 -1.12
N LEU A 216 -19.74 12.92 -2.41
CA LEU A 216 -19.15 11.93 -3.32
C LEU A 216 -17.63 11.79 -3.17
N GLN A 217 -16.96 12.89 -2.84
CA GLN A 217 -15.51 12.93 -2.58
C GLN A 217 -15.10 12.08 -1.38
N ASP A 218 -15.91 12.00 -0.34
CA ASP A 218 -15.59 11.26 0.87
C ASP A 218 -15.69 9.75 0.61
N ILE A 219 -16.70 9.30 -0.14
CA ILE A 219 -16.80 7.90 -0.59
C ILE A 219 -15.60 7.54 -1.49
N ILE A 220 -15.25 8.41 -2.44
CA ILE A 220 -14.07 8.24 -3.30
C ILE A 220 -12.79 8.11 -2.44
N GLN A 221 -12.67 8.91 -1.39
CA GLN A 221 -11.54 8.83 -0.47
C GLN A 221 -11.54 7.53 0.33
N SER A 222 -12.68 7.13 0.91
CA SER A 222 -12.82 5.84 1.62
C SER A 222 -12.45 4.66 0.73
N ILE A 223 -12.87 4.66 -0.54
CA ILE A 223 -12.51 3.62 -1.51
C ILE A 223 -10.98 3.60 -1.71
N ARG A 224 -10.34 4.75 -1.94
CA ARG A 224 -8.88 4.83 -2.17
C ARG A 224 -8.05 4.38 -0.97
N GLU A 225 -8.49 4.74 0.24
CA GLU A 225 -7.84 4.41 1.51
C GLU A 225 -8.08 2.97 1.97
N SER A 226 -8.97 2.25 1.28
CA SER A 226 -9.23 0.85 1.56
C SER A 226 -8.28 -0.06 0.79
N SER A 227 -8.01 -1.22 1.37
CA SER A 227 -7.24 -2.28 0.74
C SER A 227 -8.13 -3.22 -0.06
N ILE A 228 -9.43 -3.26 0.26
CA ILE A 228 -10.42 -4.10 -0.42
C ILE A 228 -11.82 -3.49 -0.34
N ILE A 229 -12.61 -3.68 -1.38
CA ILE A 229 -14.04 -3.37 -1.43
C ILE A 229 -14.85 -4.66 -1.34
N ILE A 230 -15.89 -4.66 -0.52
CA ILE A 230 -16.90 -5.73 -0.51
C ILE A 230 -18.23 -5.06 -0.85
N ALA A 231 -18.76 -5.40 -2.02
CA ALA A 231 -19.95 -4.76 -2.54
C ALA A 231 -21.12 -5.73 -2.65
N ASP A 232 -22.20 -5.49 -1.91
CA ASP A 232 -23.47 -6.17 -2.14
C ASP A 232 -24.26 -5.45 -3.24
N ILE A 233 -24.43 -6.14 -4.36
CA ILE A 233 -25.12 -5.63 -5.56
C ILE A 233 -26.62 -5.98 -5.56
N THR A 234 -27.20 -6.25 -4.38
CA THR A 234 -28.63 -6.47 -4.16
C THR A 234 -29.20 -5.33 -3.29
N PRO A 235 -30.26 -4.64 -3.72
CA PRO A 235 -30.93 -4.73 -5.00
C PRO A 235 -30.15 -3.92 -6.06
N ASN A 236 -30.80 -3.54 -7.16
CA ASN A 236 -30.23 -2.63 -8.15
C ASN A 236 -30.11 -1.20 -7.59
N ASN A 237 -29.07 -0.95 -6.80
CA ASN A 237 -28.76 0.37 -6.26
C ASN A 237 -27.76 1.09 -7.18
N PRO A 238 -28.14 2.21 -7.83
CA PRO A 238 -27.24 2.98 -8.69
C PRO A 238 -25.98 3.50 -7.99
N ASN A 239 -26.05 3.83 -6.70
CA ASN A 239 -24.90 4.31 -5.94
C ASN A 239 -23.87 3.18 -5.76
N VAL A 240 -24.32 1.97 -5.41
CA VAL A 240 -23.47 0.79 -5.32
C VAL A 240 -22.75 0.54 -6.65
N PHE A 241 -23.46 0.62 -7.79
CA PHE A 241 -22.82 0.43 -9.09
C PHE A 241 -21.81 1.52 -9.43
N TYR A 242 -22.07 2.77 -9.07
CA TYR A 242 -21.10 3.84 -9.23
C TYR A 242 -19.82 3.57 -8.43
N GLU A 243 -19.97 3.19 -7.16
CA GLU A 243 -18.85 2.90 -6.24
C GLU A 243 -18.02 1.70 -6.70
N VAL A 244 -18.68 0.62 -7.12
CA VAL A 244 -18.03 -0.55 -7.73
C VAL A 244 -17.31 -0.17 -9.03
N GLY A 245 -17.96 0.62 -9.89
CA GLY A 245 -17.35 1.10 -11.13
C GLY A 245 -16.09 1.94 -10.86
N TYR A 246 -16.14 2.82 -9.85
CA TYR A 246 -14.98 3.60 -9.44
C TYR A 246 -13.85 2.71 -8.88
N ALA A 247 -14.19 1.78 -7.98
CA ALA A 247 -13.24 0.81 -7.43
C ALA A 247 -12.54 0.02 -8.52
N HIS A 248 -13.28 -0.49 -9.51
CA HIS A 248 -12.72 -1.20 -10.66
C HIS A 248 -11.83 -0.28 -11.52
N ALA A 249 -12.23 0.97 -11.76
CA ALA A 249 -11.44 1.92 -12.56
C ALA A 249 -10.06 2.21 -11.96
N ILE A 250 -9.91 2.14 -10.64
CA ILE A 250 -8.63 2.29 -9.93
C ILE A 250 -7.94 0.95 -9.61
N ASN A 251 -8.46 -0.17 -10.13
CA ASN A 251 -8.00 -1.54 -9.88
C ASN A 251 -8.00 -1.92 -8.39
N MET A 252 -8.98 -1.45 -7.63
CA MET A 252 -9.14 -1.87 -6.23
C MET A 252 -9.69 -3.30 -6.16
N PRO A 253 -9.08 -4.21 -5.37
CA PRO A 253 -9.62 -5.54 -5.13
C PRO A 253 -11.06 -5.44 -4.65
N THR A 254 -11.96 -6.10 -5.36
CA THR A 254 -13.40 -6.00 -5.12
C THR A 254 -14.00 -7.39 -5.03
N ILE A 255 -14.76 -7.66 -3.97
CA ILE A 255 -15.58 -8.86 -3.79
C ILE A 255 -17.03 -8.46 -4.00
N LEU A 256 -17.67 -9.01 -5.04
CA LEU A 256 -19.10 -8.80 -5.27
C LEU A 256 -19.91 -9.86 -4.52
N LEU A 257 -20.96 -9.43 -3.83
CA LEU A 257 -21.95 -10.28 -3.16
C LEU A 257 -23.31 -10.10 -3.84
N CYS A 258 -24.06 -11.19 -4.00
CA CYS A 258 -25.39 -11.13 -4.61
C CYS A 258 -26.34 -12.13 -3.98
N ASP A 259 -27.57 -11.72 -3.67
CA ASP A 259 -28.62 -12.65 -3.27
C ASP A 259 -28.95 -13.57 -4.46
N ARG A 260 -29.00 -14.88 -4.21
CA ARG A 260 -29.31 -15.92 -5.19
C ARG A 260 -30.74 -15.81 -5.73
N LYS A 261 -31.63 -15.10 -5.03
CA LYS A 261 -32.97 -14.74 -5.55
C LYS A 261 -32.91 -13.88 -6.81
N ARG A 262 -31.79 -13.20 -7.06
CA ARG A 262 -31.58 -12.42 -8.28
C ARG A 262 -31.39 -13.36 -9.47
N GLU A 263 -32.30 -13.27 -10.44
CA GLU A 263 -32.28 -14.14 -11.63
C GLU A 263 -31.06 -13.85 -12.54
N GLU A 264 -30.75 -12.58 -12.77
CA GLU A 264 -29.66 -12.17 -13.68
C GLU A 264 -28.84 -11.00 -13.13
N LEU A 265 -27.52 -11.09 -13.28
CA LEU A 265 -26.60 -9.98 -13.00
C LEU A 265 -26.70 -8.90 -14.11
N PRO A 266 -26.52 -7.61 -13.79
CA PRO A 266 -26.39 -6.57 -14.80
C PRO A 266 -25.21 -6.88 -15.72
N PHE A 267 -25.38 -6.63 -17.01
CA PHE A 267 -24.38 -6.93 -18.04
C PHE A 267 -22.98 -6.37 -17.73
N ASP A 268 -22.91 -5.13 -17.22
CA ASP A 268 -21.64 -4.46 -16.94
C ASP A 268 -20.82 -5.12 -15.83
N ILE A 269 -21.45 -5.91 -14.95
CA ILE A 269 -20.79 -6.59 -13.82
C ILE A 269 -20.87 -8.11 -13.88
N SER A 270 -21.60 -8.68 -14.84
CA SER A 270 -21.80 -10.14 -14.94
C SER A 270 -20.52 -10.92 -15.26
N GLY A 271 -19.52 -10.25 -15.83
CA GLY A 271 -18.20 -10.83 -16.09
C GLY A 271 -17.30 -10.94 -14.85
N PHE A 272 -17.67 -10.31 -13.74
CA PHE A 272 -16.89 -10.32 -12.50
C PHE A 272 -17.31 -11.48 -11.59
N ARG A 273 -16.33 -12.02 -10.86
CA ARG A 273 -16.56 -13.09 -9.91
C ARG A 273 -17.45 -12.59 -8.76
N THR A 274 -18.60 -13.23 -8.60
CA THR A 274 -19.62 -12.87 -7.60
C THR A 274 -19.85 -14.02 -6.64
N LEU A 275 -19.90 -13.72 -5.35
CA LEU A 275 -20.30 -14.64 -4.29
C LEU A 275 -21.82 -14.57 -4.13
N PHE A 276 -22.48 -15.66 -4.47
CA PHE A 276 -23.93 -15.76 -4.29
C PHE A 276 -24.26 -16.29 -2.90
N TYR A 277 -25.20 -15.64 -2.21
CA TYR A 277 -25.71 -16.08 -0.91
C TYR A 277 -27.21 -16.29 -0.95
N ASP A 278 -27.69 -17.14 -0.05
CA ASP A 278 -29.11 -17.31 0.23
C ASP A 278 -29.41 -16.61 1.55
N ASN A 279 -30.35 -15.66 1.59
CA ASN A 279 -30.73 -14.97 2.82
C ASN A 279 -31.57 -15.88 3.75
N THR A 280 -30.92 -16.93 4.25
CA THR A 280 -31.44 -17.99 5.12
C THR A 280 -30.37 -18.38 6.13
N ILE A 281 -30.76 -19.07 7.21
CA ILE A 281 -29.81 -19.52 8.25
C ILE A 281 -28.69 -20.40 7.66
N ALA A 282 -29.02 -21.34 6.77
CA ALA A 282 -28.04 -22.21 6.13
C ALA A 282 -27.14 -21.45 5.14
N GLY A 283 -27.73 -20.52 4.38
CA GLY A 283 -26.99 -19.66 3.45
C GLY A 283 -25.96 -18.77 4.14
N LYS A 284 -26.26 -18.30 5.36
CA LYS A 284 -25.34 -17.54 6.21
C LYS A 284 -23.99 -18.23 6.40
N THR A 285 -23.99 -19.50 6.79
CA THR A 285 -22.75 -20.26 7.02
C THR A 285 -21.93 -20.44 5.73
N ALA A 286 -22.60 -20.62 4.60
CA ALA A 286 -21.93 -20.77 3.31
C ALA A 286 -21.22 -19.48 2.88
N ILE A 287 -21.90 -18.33 2.98
CA ILE A 287 -21.30 -17.05 2.59
C ILE A 287 -20.16 -16.64 3.51
N GLU A 288 -20.26 -16.89 4.82
CA GLU A 288 -19.15 -16.65 5.76
C GLU A 288 -17.90 -17.43 5.35
N LYS A 289 -18.06 -18.72 5.03
CA LYS A 289 -16.95 -19.59 4.61
C LYS A 289 -16.30 -19.09 3.32
N ASP A 290 -17.09 -18.72 2.32
CA ASP A 290 -16.58 -18.24 1.05
C ASP A 290 -15.91 -16.88 1.20
N LEU A 291 -16.52 -15.94 1.94
CA LEU A 291 -15.93 -14.63 2.19
C LEU A 291 -14.59 -14.75 2.93
N ARG A 292 -14.49 -15.58 3.98
CA ARG A 292 -13.22 -15.88 4.68
C ARG A 292 -12.16 -16.41 3.73
N LYS A 293 -12.53 -17.34 2.85
CA LYS A 293 -11.59 -17.93 1.89
C LYS A 293 -11.02 -16.87 0.94
N TYR A 294 -11.84 -15.93 0.48
CA TYR A 294 -11.37 -14.86 -0.40
C TYR A 294 -10.50 -13.86 0.34
N LEU A 295 -10.90 -13.40 1.52
CA LEU A 295 -10.10 -12.48 2.33
C LEU A 295 -8.73 -13.09 2.65
N LYS A 296 -8.69 -14.38 3.00
CA LYS A 296 -7.43 -15.10 3.22
C LYS A 296 -6.57 -15.20 1.96
N ASN A 297 -7.17 -15.42 0.79
CA ASN A 297 -6.42 -15.46 -0.47
C ASN A 297 -5.88 -14.08 -0.87
N GLN A 298 -6.62 -13.00 -0.59
CA GLN A 298 -6.12 -11.63 -0.78
C GLN A 298 -4.91 -11.36 0.13
N ILE A 299 -4.96 -11.83 1.38
CA ILE A 299 -3.81 -11.74 2.32
C ILE A 299 -2.63 -12.65 1.89
N ASN A 300 -2.89 -13.80 1.25
CA ASN A 300 -1.86 -14.81 0.97
C ASN A 300 -1.26 -14.77 -0.45
N ASN A 301 -1.93 -14.16 -1.43
CA ASN A 301 -1.35 -13.94 -2.77
C ASN A 301 -0.07 -13.07 -2.70
N VAL A 302 0.12 -12.38 -1.58
CA VAL A 302 1.30 -11.66 -1.11
C VAL A 302 2.54 -12.56 -0.90
N SER A 303 2.38 -13.86 -0.62
CA SER A 303 3.49 -14.74 -0.20
C SER A 303 4.02 -15.70 -1.28
N ASN A 304 3.27 -15.95 -2.36
CA ASN A 304 3.55 -17.05 -3.30
C ASN A 304 4.22 -16.66 -4.62
N GLN A 305 4.67 -15.40 -4.78
CA GLN A 305 5.38 -14.96 -6.00
C GLN A 305 6.92 -14.94 -5.88
N ILE A 306 7.49 -15.50 -4.79
CA ILE A 306 8.96 -15.65 -4.63
C ILE A 306 9.39 -17.13 -4.73
N LYS A 307 8.93 -17.83 -5.76
CA LYS A 307 9.53 -19.10 -6.18
C LYS A 307 9.86 -19.06 -7.66
#